data_AF-A0AAQ1UHC7-F1
#
_entry.id   AF-A0AAQ1UHC7-F1
#
_cell.length_a   1.000
_cell.length_b   1.000
_cell.length_c   1.000
_cell.angle_alpha   90.00
_cell.angle_beta   90.00
_cell.angle_gamma   90.00
#
_symmetry.space_group_name_H-M   'P 1'
#
loop_
_entity.id
_entity.type
_entity.pdbx_description
1 polymer ?
#
loop_
_entity_poly.entity_id
_entity_poly.type
_entity_poly.pdbx_seq_one_letter_code
_entity_poly.pdbx_strand_id
1 'polypeptide(L)'
;MKKMMMVAAFLLSVVSAFAGEKVDLSALKGEQKINFVVDWADLTIDRKSVPNWLEVRQADQPDWDAKKELNEELKPRVDDLVEAANKKLSSCNLYLSKDKSCKYTLVLKPQNVSKKGDNIIKCVVKTTSGKKTIAEFSIAGKGGTFGSMSNLWGDGFKDSGKKLGNFIKKALK
;
A
#
# COMPACT_ATOMS: atom_id res chain seq x y z
N MET A 1 -20.40 -32.51 33.92
CA MET A 1 -19.42 -32.38 32.83
C MET A 1 -20.07 -31.64 31.67
N LYS A 2 -19.42 -30.55 31.21
CA LYS A 2 -19.34 -30.09 29.79
C LYS A 2 -20.67 -29.90 29.04
N LYS A 3 -21.07 -28.75 28.50
CA LYS A 3 -20.45 -27.45 28.22
C LYS A 3 -21.60 -26.46 28.00
N MET A 4 -21.49 -25.25 28.55
CA MET A 4 -22.25 -24.09 28.10
C MET A 4 -22.00 -23.87 26.61
N MET A 5 -23.06 -23.85 25.80
CA MET A 5 -22.97 -23.39 24.41
C MET A 5 -23.49 -21.96 24.37
N MET A 6 -22.63 -21.04 24.82
CA MET A 6 -22.80 -19.61 24.58
C MET A 6 -22.33 -19.37 23.14
N VAL A 7 -23.25 -19.37 22.19
CA VAL A 7 -22.96 -18.91 20.83
C VAL A 7 -22.88 -17.40 20.90
N ALA A 8 -21.67 -16.89 21.12
CA ALA A 8 -21.35 -15.49 20.94
C ALA A 8 -21.55 -15.14 19.47
N ALA A 9 -22.65 -14.46 19.16
CA ALA A 9 -22.77 -13.71 17.92
C ALA A 9 -21.70 -12.62 17.93
N PHE A 10 -20.54 -12.90 17.33
CA PHE A 10 -19.56 -11.89 16.99
C PHE A 10 -20.19 -11.02 15.89
N LEU A 11 -20.90 -9.98 16.32
CA LEU A 11 -21.21 -8.82 15.52
C LEU A 11 -19.91 -8.37 14.85
N LEU A 12 -19.87 -8.45 13.52
CA LEU A 12 -18.90 -7.76 12.67
C LEU A 12 -19.15 -6.25 12.82
N SER A 13 -18.77 -5.71 13.96
CA SER A 13 -18.66 -4.27 14.20
C SER A 13 -17.21 -3.87 13.96
N VAL A 14 -16.83 -3.72 12.70
CA VAL A 14 -15.73 -2.79 12.37
C VAL A 14 -16.35 -1.41 12.18
N VAL A 15 -16.68 -0.82 13.34
CA VAL A 15 -16.71 0.62 13.64
C VAL A 15 -15.44 1.23 13.03
N SER A 16 -15.35 2.40 12.39
CA SER A 16 -16.26 3.48 12.01
C SER A 16 -15.38 4.51 11.26
N ALA A 17 -16.00 5.36 10.44
CA ALA A 17 -15.61 6.76 10.23
C ALA A 17 -14.12 7.10 9.95
N PHE A 18 -13.78 7.29 8.67
CA PHE A 18 -12.81 8.31 8.23
C PHE A 18 -13.40 9.19 7.12
N ALA A 19 -14.69 9.49 7.23
CA ALA A 19 -15.31 10.55 6.45
C ALA A 19 -15.31 11.82 7.30
N GLY A 20 -14.28 12.66 7.17
CA GLY A 20 -14.36 14.05 7.66
C GLY A 20 -13.07 14.71 8.12
N GLU A 21 -12.08 13.98 8.64
CA GLU A 21 -10.86 14.63 9.12
C GLU A 21 -9.88 14.87 7.96
N LYS A 22 -9.58 16.14 7.68
CA LYS A 22 -8.56 16.49 6.69
C LYS A 22 -7.21 16.01 7.21
N VAL A 23 -6.60 15.09 6.48
CA VAL A 23 -5.23 14.63 6.74
C VAL A 23 -4.27 15.83 6.62
N ASP A 24 -3.63 16.19 7.73
CA ASP A 24 -2.65 17.28 7.76
C ASP A 24 -1.24 16.76 7.45
N LEU A 25 -0.63 17.29 6.39
CA LEU A 25 0.75 17.02 5.99
C LEU A 25 1.64 18.27 6.07
N SER A 26 1.20 19.31 6.76
CA SER A 26 1.92 20.58 6.94
C SER A 26 3.34 20.39 7.49
N ALA A 27 3.57 19.37 8.32
CA ALA A 27 4.87 19.02 8.87
C ALA A 27 5.94 18.67 7.81
N LEU A 28 5.52 18.36 6.57
CA LEU A 28 6.40 18.06 5.45
C LEU A 28 6.75 19.31 4.61
N LYS A 29 6.16 20.50 4.91
CA LYS A 29 6.48 21.74 4.19
C LYS A 29 7.97 22.08 4.34
N GLY A 30 8.64 22.35 3.21
CA GLY A 30 10.06 22.67 3.16
C GLY A 30 10.99 21.45 3.05
N GLU A 31 10.49 20.23 3.24
CA GLU A 31 11.27 19.02 3.04
C GLU A 31 11.47 18.76 1.54
N GLN A 32 12.70 18.44 1.13
CA GLN A 32 13.01 18.06 -0.26
C GLN A 32 12.90 16.56 -0.51
N LYS A 33 13.10 15.76 0.55
CA LYS A 33 13.05 14.30 0.49
C LYS A 33 12.30 13.74 1.68
N ILE A 34 11.55 12.67 1.42
CA ILE A 34 10.95 11.83 2.44
C ILE A 34 11.47 10.41 2.19
N ASN A 35 11.90 9.74 3.25
CA ASN A 35 12.26 8.34 3.17
C ASN A 35 11.00 7.52 2.86
N PHE A 36 11.09 6.46 2.06
CA PHE A 36 9.99 5.49 1.99
C PHE A 36 10.45 4.09 2.34
N VAL A 37 9.55 3.34 2.96
CA VAL A 37 9.69 1.91 3.22
C VAL A 37 8.39 1.21 2.88
N VAL A 38 8.47 -0.09 2.63
CA VAL A 38 7.30 -0.90 2.31
C VAL A 38 7.17 -1.97 3.39
N ASP A 39 5.98 -2.07 3.95
CA ASP A 39 5.62 -3.06 4.95
C ASP A 39 4.52 -3.96 4.37
N TRP A 40 4.88 -5.22 4.17
CA TRP A 40 4.04 -6.23 3.51
C TRP A 40 3.31 -7.13 4.51
N ALA A 41 3.39 -6.85 5.81
CA ALA A 41 2.85 -7.74 6.85
C ALA A 41 1.36 -8.02 6.68
N ASP A 42 0.59 -7.00 6.28
CA ASP A 42 -0.86 -7.06 6.13
C ASP A 42 -1.31 -7.33 4.68
N LEU A 43 -0.38 -7.73 3.80
CA LEU A 43 -0.71 -7.96 2.39
C LEU A 43 -1.69 -9.12 2.25
N THR A 44 -2.80 -8.85 1.56
CA THR A 44 -3.63 -9.89 0.94
C THR A 44 -3.56 -9.81 -0.59
N ILE A 45 -3.71 -10.95 -1.25
CA ILE A 45 -3.76 -11.05 -2.71
C ILE A 45 -5.06 -11.74 -3.09
N ASP A 46 -5.89 -11.05 -3.86
CA ASP A 46 -7.24 -11.52 -4.20
C ASP A 46 -8.04 -11.94 -2.94
N ARG A 47 -7.97 -11.08 -1.91
CA ARG A 47 -8.59 -11.25 -0.58
C ARG A 47 -8.12 -12.48 0.20
N LYS A 48 -7.01 -13.11 -0.19
CA LYS A 48 -6.39 -14.22 0.52
C LYS A 48 -5.13 -13.73 1.23
N SER A 49 -4.83 -14.29 2.40
CA SER A 49 -3.51 -14.10 3.03
C SER A 49 -2.42 -14.59 2.07
N VAL A 50 -1.20 -14.07 2.20
CA VAL A 50 -0.07 -14.52 1.37
C VAL A 50 0.12 -16.05 1.41
N PRO A 51 0.12 -16.73 2.57
CA PRO A 51 0.24 -18.19 2.61
C PRO A 51 -0.86 -18.91 1.82
N ASN A 52 -2.13 -18.51 2.01
CA ASN A 52 -3.26 -19.14 1.32
C ASN A 52 -3.24 -18.85 -0.19
N TRP A 53 -2.83 -17.64 -0.58
CA TRP A 53 -2.68 -17.32 -2.00
C TRP A 53 -1.59 -18.16 -2.65
N LEU A 54 -0.45 -18.35 -2.00
CA LEU A 54 0.65 -19.18 -2.52
C LEU A 54 0.22 -20.63 -2.72
N GLU A 55 -0.49 -21.21 -1.74
CA GLU A 55 -1.01 -22.57 -1.82
C GLU A 55 -1.98 -22.75 -3.00
N VAL A 56 -2.99 -21.88 -3.09
CA VAL A 56 -3.97 -21.92 -4.19
C VAL A 56 -3.30 -21.65 -5.53
N ARG A 57 -2.42 -20.65 -5.62
CA ARG A 57 -1.74 -20.27 -6.87
C ARG A 57 -0.86 -21.39 -7.40
N GLN A 58 -0.13 -22.08 -6.51
CA GLN A 58 0.70 -23.22 -6.89
C GLN A 58 -0.14 -24.43 -7.31
N ALA A 59 -1.27 -24.68 -6.66
CA ALA A 59 -2.19 -25.76 -7.04
C ALA A 59 -2.86 -25.48 -8.39
N ASP A 60 -3.28 -24.23 -8.64
CA ASP A 60 -3.92 -23.80 -9.89
C ASP A 60 -2.94 -23.77 -11.08
N GLN A 61 -1.64 -23.55 -10.82
CA GLN A 61 -0.57 -23.49 -11.83
C GLN A 61 0.68 -24.24 -11.33
N PRO A 62 0.69 -25.60 -11.37
CA PRO A 62 1.77 -26.40 -10.81
C PRO A 62 3.15 -26.13 -11.41
N ASP A 63 3.21 -25.76 -12.69
CA ASP A 63 4.45 -25.47 -13.40
C ASP A 63 4.99 -24.04 -13.15
N TRP A 64 4.24 -23.21 -12.43
CA TRP A 64 4.60 -21.82 -12.14
C TRP A 64 5.05 -21.67 -10.69
N ASP A 65 6.18 -21.01 -10.44
CA ASP A 65 6.65 -20.75 -9.08
C ASP A 65 5.90 -19.54 -8.48
N ALA A 66 4.88 -19.82 -7.66
CA ALA A 66 4.07 -18.78 -7.01
C ALA A 66 4.88 -17.90 -6.05
N LYS A 67 5.94 -18.43 -5.43
CA LYS A 67 6.82 -17.66 -4.53
C LYS A 67 7.69 -16.70 -5.34
N LYS A 68 8.18 -17.14 -6.50
CA LYS A 68 8.90 -16.29 -7.44
C LYS A 68 7.99 -15.18 -7.97
N GLU A 69 6.77 -15.51 -8.41
CA GLU A 69 5.77 -14.52 -8.86
C GLU A 69 5.51 -13.45 -7.79
N LEU A 70 5.36 -13.86 -6.53
CA LEU A 70 5.19 -12.91 -5.43
C LEU A 70 6.42 -11.98 -5.25
N ASN A 71 7.62 -12.55 -5.21
CA ASN A 71 8.82 -11.81 -4.79
C ASN A 71 9.51 -11.05 -5.92
N GLU A 72 9.44 -11.56 -7.15
CA GLU A 72 10.13 -11.01 -8.31
C GLU A 72 9.17 -10.27 -9.26
N GLU A 73 7.86 -10.54 -9.18
CA GLU A 73 6.89 -9.89 -10.07
C GLU A 73 5.93 -8.95 -9.34
N LEU A 74 5.32 -9.35 -8.23
CA LEU A 74 4.37 -8.50 -7.51
C LEU A 74 5.06 -7.42 -6.66
N LYS A 75 5.91 -7.84 -5.70
CA LYS A 75 6.52 -6.91 -4.74
C LYS A 75 7.33 -5.79 -5.40
N PRO A 76 8.10 -6.03 -6.49
CA PRO A 76 8.84 -4.96 -7.16
C PRO A 76 7.95 -3.89 -7.79
N ARG A 77 6.65 -4.15 -8.04
CA ARG A 77 5.71 -3.15 -8.59
C ARG A 77 5.48 -1.96 -7.67
N VAL A 78 5.91 -2.03 -6.41
CA VAL A 78 5.94 -0.84 -5.55
C VAL A 78 6.86 0.26 -6.10
N ASP A 79 7.87 -0.09 -6.90
CA ASP A 79 8.73 0.90 -7.55
C ASP A 79 7.96 1.69 -8.63
N ASP A 80 7.01 1.06 -9.33
CA ASP A 80 6.09 1.74 -10.28
C ASP A 80 5.22 2.80 -9.57
N LEU A 81 4.79 2.51 -8.34
CA LEU A 81 4.09 3.48 -7.48
C LEU A 81 4.98 4.66 -7.14
N VAL A 82 6.21 4.40 -6.68
CA VAL A 82 7.14 5.45 -6.23
C VAL A 82 7.55 6.34 -7.40
N GLU A 83 7.85 5.77 -8.56
CA GLU A 83 8.17 6.52 -9.77
C GLU A 83 6.99 7.43 -10.17
N ALA A 84 5.77 6.89 -10.19
CA ALA A 84 4.58 7.66 -10.54
C ALA A 84 4.26 8.77 -9.52
N ALA A 85 4.49 8.53 -8.23
CA ALA A 85 4.37 9.54 -7.19
C ALA A 85 5.40 10.66 -7.36
N ASN A 86 6.67 10.30 -7.57
CA ASN A 86 7.76 11.26 -7.78
C ASN A 86 7.55 12.15 -9.00
N LYS A 87 6.97 11.64 -10.09
CA LYS A 87 6.56 12.46 -11.25
C LYS A 87 5.56 13.57 -10.90
N LYS A 88 4.76 13.40 -9.85
CA LYS A 88 3.82 14.43 -9.37
C LYS A 88 4.47 15.35 -8.34
N LEU A 89 5.25 14.79 -7.43
CA LEU A 89 5.89 15.51 -6.33
C LEU A 89 7.06 16.40 -6.79
N SER A 90 7.71 16.08 -7.91
CA SER A 90 8.78 16.91 -8.48
C SER A 90 8.33 18.36 -8.74
N SER A 91 7.06 18.55 -9.11
CA SER A 91 6.47 19.89 -9.32
C SER A 91 6.36 20.76 -8.06
N CYS A 92 6.61 20.20 -6.87
CA CYS A 92 6.71 20.93 -5.60
C CYS A 92 8.06 20.67 -4.88
N ASN A 93 9.11 20.32 -5.63
CA ASN A 93 10.46 20.07 -5.13
C ASN A 93 10.53 19.05 -3.97
N LEU A 94 9.68 18.02 -4.02
CA LEU A 94 9.64 16.94 -3.04
C LEU A 94 9.82 15.58 -3.74
N TYR A 95 10.54 14.66 -3.11
CA TYR A 95 10.79 13.32 -3.64
C TYR A 95 10.71 12.24 -2.56
N LEU A 96 10.13 11.10 -2.92
CA LEU A 96 10.27 9.86 -2.17
C LEU A 96 11.60 9.21 -2.55
N SER A 97 12.39 8.84 -1.55
CA SER A 97 13.69 8.19 -1.73
C SER A 97 13.97 7.13 -0.67
N LYS A 98 14.90 6.21 -0.92
CA LYS A 98 15.38 5.25 0.08
C LYS A 98 16.56 5.87 0.85
N ASP A 99 16.30 6.93 1.60
CA ASP A 99 17.31 7.67 2.37
C ASP A 99 16.89 7.79 3.84
N LYS A 100 17.49 6.94 4.69
CA LYS A 100 17.16 6.88 6.12
C LYS A 100 17.59 8.12 6.91
N SER A 101 18.33 9.06 6.31
CA SER A 101 18.67 10.34 6.95
C SER A 101 17.53 11.36 6.91
N CYS A 102 16.51 11.14 6.07
CA CYS A 102 15.35 12.03 6.00
C CYS A 102 14.65 12.13 7.36
N LYS A 103 14.14 13.31 7.71
CA LYS A 103 13.40 13.55 8.96
C LYS A 103 12.13 12.71 9.08
N TYR A 104 11.46 12.46 7.95
CA TYR A 104 10.21 11.71 7.89
C TYR A 104 10.35 10.46 7.01
N THR A 105 9.54 9.45 7.34
CA THR A 105 9.38 8.22 6.57
C THR A 105 7.91 8.01 6.22
N LEU A 106 7.63 7.78 4.94
CA LEU A 106 6.37 7.24 4.45
C LEU A 106 6.45 5.71 4.44
N VAL A 107 5.63 5.06 5.25
CA VAL A 107 5.43 3.61 5.22
C VAL A 107 4.28 3.30 4.28
N LEU A 108 4.58 2.59 3.20
CA LEU A 108 3.58 2.05 2.28
C LEU A 108 3.20 0.66 2.77
N LYS A 109 1.93 0.45 3.10
CA LYS A 109 1.37 -0.82 3.57
C LYS A 109 0.31 -1.33 2.59
N PRO A 110 0.69 -2.08 1.54
CA PRO A 110 -0.29 -2.74 0.68
C PRO A 110 -1.21 -3.65 1.50
N GLN A 111 -2.52 -3.40 1.44
CA GLN A 111 -3.55 -4.12 2.22
C GLN A 111 -4.22 -5.22 1.39
N ASN A 112 -4.48 -4.94 0.11
CA ASN A 112 -4.99 -5.92 -0.84
C ASN A 112 -4.52 -5.58 -2.25
N VAL A 113 -4.16 -6.60 -3.03
CA VAL A 113 -3.89 -6.51 -4.48
C VAL A 113 -4.69 -7.59 -5.19
N SER A 114 -5.54 -7.23 -6.15
CA SER A 114 -6.30 -8.21 -6.95
C SER A 114 -5.46 -8.81 -8.08
N LYS A 115 -5.92 -9.92 -8.69
CA LYS A 115 -5.28 -10.49 -9.90
C LYS A 115 -5.21 -9.49 -11.06
N LYS A 116 -6.17 -8.57 -11.15
CA LYS A 116 -6.22 -7.54 -12.19
C LYS A 116 -5.51 -6.24 -11.83
N GLY A 117 -4.78 -6.19 -10.71
CA GLY A 117 -4.00 -5.01 -10.33
C GLY A 117 -4.66 -4.00 -9.41
N ASP A 118 -6.00 -4.04 -9.25
CA ASP A 118 -6.66 -3.15 -8.29
C ASP A 118 -6.06 -3.34 -6.90
N ASN A 119 -5.67 -2.24 -6.26
CA ASN A 119 -5.00 -2.29 -4.97
C ASN A 119 -5.51 -1.24 -3.99
N ILE A 120 -5.29 -1.52 -2.71
CA ILE A 120 -5.48 -0.58 -1.60
C ILE A 120 -4.18 -0.56 -0.80
N ILE A 121 -3.67 0.64 -0.55
CA ILE A 121 -2.41 0.85 0.17
C ILE A 121 -2.70 1.83 1.30
N LYS A 122 -2.45 1.40 2.54
CA LYS A 122 -2.42 2.28 3.69
C LYS A 122 -1.07 2.99 3.72
N CYS A 123 -1.10 4.30 3.85
CA CYS A 123 0.04 5.19 3.92
C CYS A 123 0.15 5.72 5.35
N VAL A 124 1.33 5.57 5.95
CA VAL A 124 1.61 6.11 7.28
C VAL A 124 2.83 7.01 7.19
N VAL A 125 2.65 8.30 7.43
CA VAL A 125 3.75 9.25 7.54
C VAL A 125 4.14 9.34 9.01
N LYS A 126 5.41 9.11 9.31
CA LYS A 126 5.96 9.18 10.67
C LYS A 126 7.31 9.86 10.69
N THR A 127 7.76 10.31 11.86
CA THR A 127 9.17 10.65 12.04
C THR A 127 10.03 9.42 11.77
N THR A 128 11.19 9.58 11.15
CA THR A 128 12.06 8.44 10.80
C THR A 128 12.55 7.68 12.04
N SER A 129 12.65 8.36 13.20
CA SER A 129 12.89 7.72 14.50
C SER A 129 11.76 6.81 14.98
N GLY A 130 10.59 6.83 14.31
CA GLY A 130 9.42 6.02 14.64
C GLY A 130 8.59 6.54 15.82
N LYS A 131 9.04 7.61 16.50
CA LYS A 131 8.43 8.10 17.74
C LYS A 131 7.06 8.75 17.58
N LYS A 132 6.74 9.28 16.40
CA LYS A 132 5.51 10.03 16.16
C LYS A 132 4.94 9.73 14.78
N THR A 133 3.68 9.31 14.73
CA THR A 133 2.87 9.31 13.51
C THR A 133 2.37 10.72 13.25
N ILE A 134 2.59 11.20 12.02
CA ILE A 134 2.15 12.51 11.54
C ILE A 134 0.77 12.39 10.90
N ALA A 135 0.58 11.36 10.07
CA ALA A 135 -0.65 11.17 9.31
C ALA A 135 -0.83 9.72 8.90
N GLU A 136 -2.09 9.30 8.79
CA GLU A 136 -2.48 8.02 8.19
C GLU A 136 -3.60 8.27 7.18
N PHE A 137 -3.50 7.61 6.02
CA PHE A 137 -4.51 7.69 4.98
C PHE A 137 -4.40 6.48 4.05
N SER A 138 -5.40 6.27 3.19
CA SER A 138 -5.38 5.18 2.20
C SER A 138 -5.48 5.72 0.78
N ILE A 139 -4.78 5.07 -0.13
CA ILE A 139 -4.90 5.27 -1.58
C ILE A 139 -5.37 3.97 -2.22
N ALA A 140 -6.14 4.09 -3.29
CA ALA A 140 -6.59 2.94 -4.07
C ALA A 140 -6.17 3.10 -5.53
N GLY A 141 -5.48 2.11 -6.09
CA GLY A 141 -5.11 2.03 -7.50
C GLY A 141 -6.08 1.17 -8.30
N LYS A 142 -6.32 1.54 -9.55
CA LYS A 142 -7.02 0.71 -10.53
C LYS A 142 -6.00 0.02 -11.44
N GLY A 143 -6.09 -1.29 -11.54
CA GLY A 143 -5.27 -2.06 -12.47
C GLY A 143 -5.84 -2.07 -13.89
N GLY A 144 -5.37 -3.02 -14.71
CA GLY A 144 -5.72 -3.13 -16.11
C GLY A 144 -6.70 -4.26 -16.44
N THR A 145 -6.99 -4.42 -17.73
CA THR A 145 -7.85 -5.49 -18.26
C THR A 145 -7.09 -6.51 -19.10
N PHE A 146 -5.93 -6.15 -19.66
CA PHE A 146 -5.17 -6.98 -20.60
C PHE A 146 -3.69 -7.03 -20.22
N GLY A 147 -3.08 -8.21 -20.32
CA GLY A 147 -1.65 -8.44 -20.03
C GLY A 147 -1.42 -9.52 -18.98
N SER A 148 -0.14 -9.77 -18.66
CA SER A 148 0.22 -10.65 -17.55
C SER A 148 -0.21 -10.06 -16.20
N MET A 149 -0.38 -10.90 -15.17
CA MET A 149 -0.68 -10.41 -13.81
C MET A 149 0.34 -9.37 -13.33
N SER A 150 1.62 -9.56 -13.67
CA SER A 150 2.69 -8.60 -13.39
C SER A 150 2.44 -7.22 -14.03
N ASN A 151 2.03 -7.17 -15.29
CA ASN A 151 1.68 -5.92 -15.96
C ASN A 151 0.48 -5.25 -15.27
N LEU A 152 -0.55 -6.03 -14.95
CA LEU A 152 -1.77 -5.52 -14.32
C LEU A 152 -1.48 -4.95 -12.92
N TRP A 153 -0.66 -5.63 -12.12
CA TRP A 153 -0.18 -5.11 -10.84
C TRP A 153 0.58 -3.79 -11.02
N GLY A 154 1.50 -3.72 -12.00
CA GLY A 154 2.21 -2.49 -12.34
C GLY A 154 1.28 -1.33 -12.66
N ASP A 155 0.22 -1.55 -13.45
CA ASP A 155 -0.79 -0.53 -13.75
C ASP A 155 -1.48 -0.02 -12.50
N GLY A 156 -1.88 -0.94 -11.60
CA GLY A 156 -2.49 -0.60 -10.33
C GLY A 156 -1.57 0.21 -9.42
N PHE A 157 -0.32 -0.22 -9.26
CA PHE A 157 0.66 0.49 -8.46
C PHE A 157 0.95 1.88 -9.05
N LYS A 158 1.12 2.00 -10.37
CA LYS A 158 1.29 3.27 -11.06
C LYS A 158 0.11 4.23 -10.86
N ASP A 159 -1.13 3.75 -10.94
CA ASP A 159 -2.33 4.56 -10.67
C ASP A 159 -2.39 5.04 -9.21
N SER A 160 -2.12 4.14 -8.26
CA SER A 160 -2.04 4.51 -6.84
C SER A 160 -0.94 5.54 -6.58
N GLY A 161 0.23 5.42 -7.23
CA GLY A 161 1.33 6.38 -7.13
C GLY A 161 0.96 7.77 -7.64
N LYS A 162 0.25 7.87 -8.78
CA LYS A 162 -0.28 9.16 -9.26
C LYS A 162 -1.21 9.80 -8.23
N LYS A 163 -2.09 9.00 -7.60
CA LYS A 163 -3.02 9.46 -6.57
C LYS A 163 -2.30 9.91 -5.30
N LEU A 164 -1.31 9.15 -4.85
CA LEU A 164 -0.45 9.49 -3.72
C LEU A 164 0.25 10.84 -3.92
N GLY A 165 0.96 10.99 -5.04
CA GLY A 165 1.69 12.22 -5.32
C GLY A 165 0.76 13.44 -5.44
N ASN A 166 -0.41 13.28 -6.07
CA ASN A 166 -1.42 14.34 -6.12
C ASN A 166 -2.01 14.66 -4.74
N PHE A 167 -2.24 13.65 -3.89
CA PHE A 167 -2.76 13.83 -2.55
C PHE A 167 -1.80 14.64 -1.68
N ILE A 168 -0.53 14.21 -1.61
CA ILE A 168 0.51 14.92 -0.86
C ILE A 168 0.66 16.34 -1.41
N LYS A 169 0.78 16.50 -2.73
CA LYS A 169 0.87 17.83 -3.36
C LYS A 169 -0.28 18.76 -2.97
N LYS A 170 -1.51 18.24 -2.91
CA LYS A 170 -2.69 19.04 -2.50
C LYS A 170 -2.65 19.39 -1.02
N ALA A 171 -2.20 18.48 -0.16
CA ALA A 171 -2.09 18.72 1.28
C ALA A 171 -0.97 19.72 1.64
N LEU A 172 0.03 19.91 0.75
CA LEU A 172 1.13 20.87 0.94
C LEU A 172 0.86 22.27 0.37
N LYS A 173 -0.23 22.45 -0.38
CA LYS A 173 -0.69 23.80 -0.74
C LYS A 173 -1.36 24.39 0.51
#